data_AF-A0A2C6VE73-F1
#
_entry.id   AF-A0A2C6VE73-F1
#
_cell.length_a   1.000
_cell.length_b   1.000
_cell.length_c   1.000
_cell.angle_alpha   90.00
_cell.angle_beta   90.00
_cell.angle_gamma   90.00
#
_symmetry.space_group_name_H-M   'P 1'
#
loop_
_entity.id
_entity.type
_entity.pdbx_description
1 polymer ?
#
loop_
_entity_poly.entity_id
_entity_poly.type
_entity_poly.pdbx_seq_one_letter_code
_entity_poly.pdbx_strand_id
1 'polypeptide(L)' 'MKNLMELREKANLSISRLALNLNSSYNTDIRICQIWDWENGYRNISNKYASILADYFNVSEKVFSK' A
#
# COMPACT_ATOMS: atom_id res chain seq x y z
N MET A 1 8.33 0.16 -5.42
CA MET A 1 7.47 -0.47 -6.44
C MET A 1 6.60 0.60 -7.07
N LYS A 2 6.77 0.90 -8.37
CA LYS A 2 6.13 2.04 -9.05
C LYS A 2 4.59 2.04 -8.92
N ASN A 3 3.99 0.84 -8.93
CA ASN A 3 2.53 0.68 -8.90
C ASN A 3 1.85 1.22 -7.63
N LEU A 4 2.45 1.05 -6.44
CA LEU A 4 1.85 1.54 -5.19
C LEU A 4 1.87 3.07 -5.11
N MET A 5 3.00 3.68 -5.49
CA MET A 5 3.15 5.13 -5.52
C MET A 5 2.16 5.77 -6.50
N GLU A 6 2.06 5.21 -7.72
CA GLU A 6 1.13 5.70 -8.73
C GLU A 6 -0.34 5.60 -8.29
N LEU A 7 -0.74 4.48 -7.67
CA LEU A 7 -2.10 4.31 -7.15
C LEU A 7 -2.40 5.30 -6.02
N ARG A 8 -1.46 5.50 -5.10
CA ARG A 8 -1.59 6.47 -4.01
C ARG A 8 -1.74 7.89 -4.55
N GLU A 9 -0.92 8.29 -5.51
CA GLU A 9 -0.94 9.63 -6.11
C GLU A 9 -2.20 9.86 -6.95
N LYS A 10 -2.65 8.86 -7.72
CA LYS A 10 -3.94 8.92 -8.44
C LYS A 10 -5.13 9.09 -7.50
N ALA A 11 -5.07 8.52 -6.30
CA ALA A 11 -6.05 8.70 -5.25
C ALA A 11 -5.88 10.01 -4.46
N ASN A 12 -4.89 10.85 -4.80
CA ASN A 12 -4.54 12.10 -4.11
C ASN A 12 -4.27 11.90 -2.61
N LEU A 13 -3.61 10.79 -2.26
CA LEU A 13 -3.30 10.43 -0.88
C LEU A 13 -1.84 10.76 -0.53
N SER A 14 -1.62 11.33 0.66
CA SER A 14 -0.30 11.30 1.29
C SER A 14 0.01 9.90 1.81
N ILE A 15 1.29 9.58 2.02
CA ILE A 15 1.71 8.30 2.63
C ILE A 15 1.07 8.14 4.02
N SER A 16 1.03 9.22 4.81
CA SER A 16 0.39 9.23 6.13
C SER A 16 -1.11 8.94 6.06
N ARG A 17 -1.83 9.52 5.08
CA ARG A 17 -3.26 9.27 4.90
C ARG A 17 -3.52 7.83 4.47
N LEU A 18 -2.70 7.27 3.59
CA LEU A 18 -2.81 5.87 3.20
C LEU A 18 -2.60 4.95 4.41
N ALA A 19 -1.57 5.16 5.23
CA ALA A 19 -1.34 4.37 6.44
C ALA A 19 -2.56 4.42 7.39
N LEU A 20 -3.09 5.62 7.66
CA LEU A 20 -4.26 5.77 8.52
C LEU A 20 -5.49 5.04 7.97
N ASN A 21 -5.75 5.16 6.66
CA ASN A 21 -6.89 4.50 6.03
C ASN A 21 -6.75 2.97 6.12
N LEU A 22 -5.57 2.42 5.80
CA LEU A 22 -5.33 0.98 5.86
C LEU A 22 -5.43 0.43 7.29
N ASN A 23 -4.90 1.18 8.27
CA ASN A 23 -4.97 0.78 9.68
C ASN A 23 -6.42 0.79 10.17
N SER A 24 -7.19 1.82 9.82
CA SER A 24 -8.60 1.96 10.22
C SER A 24 -9.53 0.94 9.54
N SER A 25 -9.33 0.66 8.26
CA SER A 25 -10.25 -0.20 7.49
C SER A 25 -9.96 -1.69 7.65
N TYR A 26 -8.70 -2.06 7.86
CA TYR A 26 -8.27 -3.47 7.86
C TYR A 26 -7.71 -3.94 9.20
N ASN A 27 -7.83 -3.12 10.26
CA ASN A 27 -7.29 -3.38 11.58
C ASN A 27 -5.81 -3.80 11.52
N THR A 28 -5.00 -2.93 10.90
CA THR A 28 -3.56 -3.14 10.74
C THR A 28 -2.75 -2.10 11.50
N ASP A 29 -1.44 -2.37 11.65
CA ASP A 29 -0.46 -1.47 12.24
C ASP A 29 0.65 -1.13 11.23
N ILE A 30 0.24 -0.64 10.05
CA ILE A 30 1.15 -0.22 9.00
C ILE A 30 1.71 1.15 9.38
N ARG A 31 3.05 1.23 9.42
CA ARG A 31 3.77 2.48 9.67
C ARG A 31 3.96 3.27 8.37
N ILE A 32 4.05 4.59 8.48
CA ILE A 32 4.33 5.49 7.34
C ILE A 32 5.63 5.08 6.62
N CYS A 33 6.69 4.80 7.37
CA CYS A 33 7.97 4.36 6.81
C CYS A 33 7.87 3.02 6.07
N GLN A 34 6.96 2.13 6.47
CA GLN A 34 6.76 0.85 5.81
C GLN A 34 6.15 1.03 4.41
N ILE A 35 5.21 1.96 4.26
CA ILE A 35 4.67 2.30 2.93
C ILE A 35 5.75 2.95 2.06
N TRP A 36 6.53 3.88 2.63
CA TRP A 36 7.65 4.50 1.90
C TRP A 36 8.67 3.46 1.43
N ASP A 37 9.01 2.48 2.27
CA ASP A 37 9.88 1.35 1.90
C ASP A 37 9.30 0.53 0.74
N TRP A 38 7.99 0.30 0.72
CA TRP A 38 7.31 -0.41 -0.37
C TRP A 38 7.30 0.40 -1.68
N GLU A 39 7.02 1.69 -1.62
CA GLU A 39 7.00 2.60 -2.78
C GLU A 39 8.37 2.71 -3.45
N ASN A 40 9.44 2.70 -2.66
CA ASN A 40 10.82 2.75 -3.17
C ASN A 40 11.43 1.37 -3.42
N GLY A 41 10.75 0.29 -3.03
CA GLY A 41 11.21 -1.09 -3.27
C GLY A 41 12.32 -1.56 -2.33
N TYR A 42 12.54 -0.86 -1.20
CA TYR A 42 13.45 -1.27 -0.14
C TYR A 42 12.96 -2.50 0.61
N ARG A 43 11.64 -2.74 0.63
CA ARG A 43 11.03 -3.94 1.18
C ARG A 43 10.01 -4.54 0.23
N ASN A 44 9.94 -5.86 0.20
CA ASN A 44 8.87 -6.57 -0.49
C ASN A 44 7.57 -6.47 0.33
N ILE A 45 6.44 -6.42 -0.37
CA ILE A 45 5.10 -6.46 0.21
C ILE A 45 4.77 -7.93 0.45
N SER A 46 4.46 -8.32 1.69
CA SER A 46 4.00 -9.69 1.98
C SER A 46 2.61 -9.92 1.39
N ASN A 47 2.24 -11.17 1.08
CA ASN A 47 0.92 -11.52 0.52
C ASN A 47 -0.24 -10.89 1.28
N LYS A 48 -0.23 -10.92 2.63
CA LYS A 48 -1.26 -10.27 3.47
C LYS A 48 -1.48 -8.79 3.10
N TYR A 49 -0.40 -8.03 2.98
CA TYR A 49 -0.47 -6.61 2.65
C TYR A 49 -0.76 -6.36 1.17
N ALA A 50 -0.32 -7.27 0.28
CA ALA A 50 -0.68 -7.22 -1.13
C ALA A 50 -2.20 -7.36 -1.32
N SER A 51 -2.84 -8.31 -0.62
CA SER A 51 -4.30 -8.48 -0.60
C SER A 51 -5.02 -7.23 -0.08
N ILE A 52 -4.55 -6.66 1.03
CA ILE A 52 -5.15 -5.45 1.61
C ILE A 52 -5.05 -4.25 0.67
N LEU A 53 -3.88 -4.05 0.03
CA LEU A 53 -3.69 -2.96 -0.93
C LEU A 53 -4.53 -3.18 -2.19
N ALA A 54 -4.63 -4.42 -2.66
CA ALA A 54 -5.47 -4.79 -3.80
C ALA A 54 -6.95 -4.50 -3.56
N ASP A 55 -7.45 -4.90 -2.39
CA ASP A 55 -8.83 -4.62 -1.96
C ASP A 55 -9.07 -3.10 -1.83
N TYR A 56 -8.16 -2.39 -1.15
CA TYR A 56 -8.28 -0.94 -0.95
C TYR A 56 -8.31 -0.13 -2.25
N PHE A 57 -7.45 -0.46 -3.21
CA PHE A 57 -7.38 0.23 -4.49
C PHE A 57 -8.32 -0.37 -5.55
N ASN A 58 -9.07 -1.43 -5.22
CA ASN A 58 -9.90 -2.20 -6.14
C ASN A 58 -9.14 -2.63 -7.41
N VAL A 59 -7.96 -3.22 -7.20
CA VAL A 59 -7.07 -3.74 -8.27
C VAL A 59 -6.71 -5.20 -8.01
N SER A 60 -6.10 -5.87 -8.99
CA SER A 60 -5.60 -7.24 -8.79
C SER A 60 -4.37 -7.26 -7.88
N GLU A 61 -4.26 -8.26 -6.98
CA GLU A 61 -3.07 -8.50 -6.16
C GLU A 61 -1.77 -8.65 -6.97
N LYS A 62 -1.88 -9.08 -8.23
CA LYS A 62 -0.74 -9.17 -9.16
C LYS A 62 -0.03 -7.84 -9.37
N VAL A 63 -0.71 -6.71 -9.12
CA VAL A 63 -0.12 -5.36 -9.18
C VAL A 63 0.94 -5.15 -8.10
N PHE A 64 0.82 -5.84 -6.96
CA PHE A 64 1.75 -5.77 -5.82
C PHE A 64 2.63 -7.01 -5.69
N SER A 65 2.37 -8.03 -6.51
CA SER A 65 3.19 -9.22 -6.64
C SER A 65 4.41 -8.87 -7.49
N LYS A 66 5.60 -9.31 -7.06
CA LYS A 66 6.85 -9.07 -7.79
C LYS A 66 7.01 -10.07 -8.92
#